data_AF-A0A965ZZ88-F1
#
_entry.id   AF-A0A965ZZ88-F1
#
_cell.length_a   1.000
_cell.length_b   1.000
_cell.length_c   1.000
_cell.angle_alpha   90.00
_cell.angle_beta   90.00
_cell.angle_gamma   90.00
#
_symmetry.space_group_name_H-M   'P 1'
#
loop_
_entity.id
_entity.type
_entity.pdbx_description
1 polymer ?
#
loop_
_entity_poly.entity_id
_entity_poly.type
_entity_poly.pdbx_seq_one_letter_code
_entity_poly.pdbx_strand_id
1 'polypeptide(L)'
;MSQRIKPQHDPGQAPVEIFRQKVAATARAIAREPELNVEFIPEAAPAEGKTLRLAQPPGNLPYDQVSRIRGQTDSVALRYRHHDAKLHQKLAPQAAESRAIFDALEQT
;
A
#
# COMPACT_ATOMS: atom_id res chain seq x y z
N MET A 1 -26.57 23.38 0.77
CA MET A 1 -25.96 23.46 2.11
C MET A 1 -24.77 22.51 2.16
N SER A 2 -23.56 23.00 1.87
CA SER A 2 -22.36 22.15 1.82
C SER A 2 -21.78 22.07 3.23
N GLN A 3 -22.08 20.98 3.95
CA GLN A 3 -21.48 20.73 5.25
C GLN A 3 -20.00 20.39 5.03
N ARG A 4 -19.13 21.34 5.41
CA ARG A 4 -17.68 21.11 5.53
C ARG A 4 -17.48 19.97 6.52
N ILE A 5 -17.17 18.78 6.02
CA ILE A 5 -16.84 17.61 6.84
C ILE A 5 -15.63 18.01 7.69
N LYS A 6 -15.85 18.30 8.97
CA LYS A 6 -14.76 18.51 9.92
C LYS A 6 -14.07 17.15 10.09
N PRO A 7 -12.74 17.07 10.04
CA PRO A 7 -12.06 15.82 10.32
C PRO A 7 -12.43 15.38 11.75
N GLN A 8 -13.20 14.30 11.87
CA GLN A 8 -13.38 13.59 13.12
C GLN A 8 -12.05 12.91 13.44
N HIS A 9 -11.32 13.52 14.36
CA HIS A 9 -10.16 12.92 14.97
C HIS A 9 -10.17 13.24 16.46
N ASP A 10 -9.85 12.25 17.29
CA ASP A 10 -9.76 12.42 18.73
C ASP A 10 -8.57 13.33 19.06
N PRO A 11 -8.75 14.52 19.67
CA PRO A 11 -7.66 15.48 19.89
C PRO A 11 -6.46 14.93 20.67
N GLY A 12 -6.58 13.78 21.34
CA GLY A 12 -5.47 13.09 22.01
C GLY A 12 -4.63 12.13 21.15
N GLN A 13 -5.04 11.79 19.93
CA GLN A 13 -4.37 10.75 19.15
C GLN A 13 -3.26 11.34 18.27
N ALA A 14 -2.06 10.74 18.35
CA ALA A 14 -0.84 11.26 17.75
C ALA A 14 -0.95 11.42 16.22
N PRO A 15 -0.35 12.47 15.62
CA PRO A 15 -0.41 12.71 14.18
C PRO A 15 -0.01 11.50 13.32
N VAL A 16 1.00 10.75 13.76
CA VAL A 16 1.47 9.54 13.08
C VAL A 16 0.39 8.46 13.00
N GLU A 17 -0.45 8.34 14.02
CA GLU A 17 -1.53 7.35 14.07
C GLU A 17 -2.69 7.75 13.16
N ILE A 18 -3.00 9.05 13.08
CA ILE A 18 -3.92 9.60 12.07
C ILE A 18 -3.46 9.20 10.67
N PHE A 19 -2.18 9.46 10.39
CA PHE A 19 -1.60 9.19 9.08
C PHE A 19 -1.73 7.70 8.74
N ARG A 20 -1.33 6.81 9.66
CA ARG A 20 -1.48 5.35 9.48
C ARG A 20 -2.92 4.94 9.19
N GLN A 21 -3.87 5.45 9.98
CA GLN A 21 -5.29 5.13 9.82
C GLN A 21 -5.81 5.58 8.45
N LYS A 22 -5.51 6.81 8.02
CA LYS A 22 -5.99 7.34 6.73
C LYS A 22 -5.33 6.63 5.55
N VAL A 23 -4.05 6.31 5.64
CA VAL A 23 -3.33 5.54 4.62
C VAL A 23 -3.91 4.13 4.50
N ALA A 24 -4.13 3.43 5.61
CA ALA A 24 -4.76 2.11 5.61
C ALA A 24 -6.18 2.11 5.03
N ALA A 25 -7.00 3.10 5.41
CA ALA A 25 -8.34 3.26 4.86
C ALA A 25 -8.33 3.50 3.34
N THR A 26 -7.34 4.27 2.85
CA THR A 26 -7.19 4.50 1.41
C THR A 26 -6.77 3.21 0.69
N ALA A 27 -5.80 2.47 1.25
CA ALA A 27 -5.33 1.22 0.68
C ALA A 27 -6.48 0.24 0.45
N ARG A 28 -7.33 0.04 1.46
CA ARG A 28 -8.55 -0.79 1.38
C ARG A 28 -9.51 -0.33 0.28
N ALA A 29 -9.71 0.99 0.17
CA ALA A 29 -10.60 1.57 -0.83
C ALA A 29 -10.08 1.35 -2.27
N ILE A 30 -8.78 1.57 -2.51
CA ILE A 30 -8.13 1.35 -3.81
C ILE A 30 -8.18 -0.14 -4.16
N ALA A 31 -7.79 -0.98 -3.21
CA ALA A 31 -7.76 -2.44 -3.34
C ALA A 31 -9.15 -3.06 -3.55
N ARG A 32 -10.23 -2.36 -3.19
CA ARG A 32 -11.61 -2.89 -3.08
C ARG A 32 -11.72 -4.09 -2.15
N GLU A 33 -10.94 -4.07 -1.06
CA GLU A 33 -10.95 -5.12 -0.04
C GLU A 33 -11.04 -4.45 1.33
N PRO A 34 -12.26 -4.35 1.92
CA PRO A 34 -12.47 -3.74 3.23
C PRO A 34 -11.71 -4.45 4.36
N GLU A 35 -11.47 -5.76 4.23
CA GLU A 35 -10.79 -6.58 5.23
C GLU A 35 -9.28 -6.65 4.98
N LEU A 36 -8.72 -5.84 4.08
CA LEU A 36 -7.29 -5.83 3.81
C LEU A 36 -6.55 -5.43 5.09
N ASN A 37 -5.68 -6.33 5.56
CA ASN A 37 -4.82 -6.07 6.69
C ASN A 37 -3.70 -5.14 6.24
N VAL A 38 -3.46 -4.05 6.98
CA VAL A 38 -2.42 -3.07 6.65
C VAL A 38 -1.53 -2.92 7.87
N GLU A 39 -0.29 -3.38 7.72
CA GLU A 39 0.72 -3.39 8.77
C GLU A 39 1.81 -2.37 8.45
N PHE A 40 2.20 -1.59 9.45
CA PHE A 40 3.33 -0.68 9.36
C PHE A 40 4.53 -1.32 10.05
N ILE A 41 5.55 -1.65 9.27
CA ILE A 41 6.77 -2.33 9.71
C ILE A 41 8.01 -1.45 9.43
N PRO A 42 9.16 -1.70 10.09
CA PRO A 42 10.35 -0.86 9.91
C PRO A 42 10.83 -0.77 8.46
N GLU A 43 10.73 -1.86 7.71
CA GLU A 43 11.11 -1.94 6.30
C GLU A 43 9.96 -2.55 5.49
N ALA A 44 9.50 -1.87 4.44
CA ALA A 44 8.39 -2.36 3.62
C ALA A 44 8.72 -3.70 2.95
N ALA A 45 7.73 -4.57 2.84
CA ALA A 45 7.86 -5.88 2.24
C ALA A 45 6.77 -6.09 1.17
N PRO A 46 6.97 -7.01 0.21
CA PRO A 46 5.93 -7.37 -0.73
C PRO A 46 4.64 -7.79 -0.02
N ALA A 47 3.50 -7.40 -0.60
CA ALA A 47 2.21 -7.86 -0.11
C ALA A 47 2.07 -9.38 -0.25
N GLU A 48 1.45 -10.01 0.74
CA GLU A 48 1.28 -11.45 0.81
C GLU A 48 -0.14 -11.78 1.26
N GLY A 49 -0.86 -12.58 0.47
CA GLY A 49 -2.28 -12.84 0.72
C GLY A 49 -3.05 -11.53 0.86
N LYS A 50 -3.82 -11.39 1.95
CA LYS A 50 -4.60 -10.18 2.28
C LYS A 50 -3.86 -9.18 3.18
N THR A 51 -2.54 -9.24 3.25
CA THR A 51 -1.74 -8.37 4.12
C THR A 51 -0.83 -7.46 3.31
N LEU A 52 -1.00 -6.16 3.51
CA LEU A 52 -0.19 -5.08 2.96
C LEU A 52 0.82 -4.62 4.03
N ARG A 53 2.11 -4.71 3.72
CA ARG A 53 3.19 -4.33 4.64
C ARG A 53 3.84 -3.05 4.15
N LEU A 54 3.70 -1.97 4.91
CA LEU A 54 4.16 -0.62 4.57
C LEU A 54 5.27 -0.16 5.51
N ALA A 55 6.13 0.73 5.04
CA ALA A 55 7.16 1.33 5.87
C ALA A 55 6.54 2.21 6.97
N GLN A 56 7.11 2.15 8.17
CA GLN A 56 6.66 2.95 9.30
C GLN A 56 6.92 4.44 9.04
N PRO A 57 5.88 5.30 9.13
CA PRO A 57 6.07 6.74 9.00
C PRO A 57 6.85 7.30 10.21
N PRO A 58 7.74 8.28 9.99
CA PRO A 58 8.43 8.96 11.08
C PRO A 58 7.45 9.85 11.87
N GLY A 59 7.72 10.05 13.16
CA GLY A 59 6.82 10.78 14.05
C GLY A 59 6.59 12.25 13.67
N ASN A 60 7.58 12.89 13.02
CA ASN A 60 7.50 14.28 12.54
C ASN A 60 6.86 14.43 11.16
N LEU A 61 6.52 13.33 10.47
CA LEU A 61 5.79 13.30 9.19
C LEU A 61 6.30 14.32 8.15
N PRO A 62 7.60 14.29 7.77
CA PRO A 62 8.12 15.18 6.76
C PRO A 62 7.49 14.84 5.41
N TYR A 63 7.16 15.88 4.64
CA TYR A 63 6.34 15.77 3.44
C TYR A 63 6.87 14.73 2.43
N ASP A 64 8.17 14.74 2.18
CA ASP A 64 8.83 13.84 1.23
C ASP A 64 8.65 12.36 1.61
N GLN A 65 8.79 12.02 2.90
CA GLN A 65 8.65 10.64 3.34
C GLN A 65 7.19 10.19 3.36
N VAL A 66 6.27 11.03 3.83
CA VAL A 66 4.85 10.67 3.84
C VAL A 66 4.29 10.54 2.42
N SER A 67 4.75 11.36 1.47
CA SER A 67 4.41 11.22 0.05
C SER A 67 4.94 9.93 -0.55
N ARG A 68 6.17 9.51 -0.20
CA ARG A 68 6.73 8.22 -0.64
C ARG A 68 5.93 7.05 -0.09
N ILE A 69 5.62 7.05 1.21
CA ILE A 69 4.80 6.01 1.84
C ILE A 69 3.44 5.93 1.15
N ARG A 70 2.81 7.08 0.88
CA ARG A 70 1.52 7.11 0.17
C ARG A 70 1.62 6.53 -1.24
N GLY A 71 2.62 6.93 -2.02
CA GLY A 71 2.84 6.40 -3.37
C GLY A 71 3.07 4.88 -3.37
N GLN A 72 3.87 4.39 -2.42
CA GLN A 72 4.06 2.95 -2.20
C GLN A 72 2.74 2.25 -1.87
N THR A 73 1.96 2.79 -0.93
CA THR A 73 0.64 2.24 -0.57
C THR A 73 -0.28 2.12 -1.77
N ASP A 74 -0.39 3.19 -2.56
CA ASP A 74 -1.30 3.23 -3.70
C ASP A 74 -0.85 2.24 -4.79
N SER A 75 0.45 2.13 -5.06
CA SER A 75 1.01 1.13 -6.00
C SER A 75 0.70 -0.30 -5.56
N VAL A 76 0.97 -0.65 -4.30
CA VAL A 76 0.75 -2.03 -3.83
C VAL A 76 -0.75 -2.35 -3.74
N ALA A 77 -1.61 -1.39 -3.39
CA ALA A 77 -3.06 -1.57 -3.39
C ALA A 77 -3.63 -1.79 -4.81
N LEU A 78 -3.11 -1.07 -5.80
CA LEU A 78 -3.47 -1.28 -7.21
C LEU A 78 -2.99 -2.65 -7.70
N ARG A 79 -1.76 -3.04 -7.38
CA ARG A 79 -1.22 -4.37 -7.69
C ARG A 79 -2.08 -5.46 -7.08
N TYR A 80 -2.40 -5.36 -5.79
CA TYR A 80 -3.28 -6.32 -5.11
C TYR A 80 -4.60 -6.53 -5.85
N ARG A 81 -5.20 -5.44 -6.33
CA ARG A 81 -6.50 -5.48 -7.00
C ARG A 81 -6.45 -6.01 -8.43
N HIS A 82 -5.39 -5.70 -9.17
CA HIS A 82 -5.35 -5.89 -10.62
C HIS A 82 -4.40 -7.00 -11.07
N HIS A 83 -3.47 -7.44 -10.23
CA HIS A 83 -2.57 -8.52 -10.54
C HIS A 83 -3.29 -9.87 -10.50
N ASP A 84 -3.15 -10.65 -11.57
CA ASP A 84 -3.59 -12.04 -11.64
C ASP A 84 -2.37 -12.96 -11.59
N ALA A 85 -2.12 -13.56 -10.43
CA ALA A 85 -0.98 -14.45 -10.23
C ALA A 85 -0.98 -15.68 -11.15
N LYS A 86 -2.16 -16.18 -11.56
CA LYS A 86 -2.24 -17.33 -12.47
C LYS A 86 -1.87 -16.93 -13.88
N LEU A 87 -2.35 -15.78 -14.34
CA LEU A 87 -1.99 -15.25 -15.65
C LEU A 87 -0.50 -14.92 -15.72
N HIS A 88 0.04 -14.28 -14.68
CA HIS A 88 1.47 -14.02 -14.56
C HIS A 88 2.30 -15.30 -14.70
N GLN A 89 1.98 -16.33 -13.91
CA GLN A 89 2.66 -17.63 -13.97
C GLN A 89 2.54 -18.31 -15.33
N LYS A 90 1.40 -18.16 -16.02
CA LYS A 90 1.17 -18.76 -17.35
C LYS A 90 1.98 -18.08 -18.45
N LEU A 91 2.12 -16.75 -18.39
CA LEU A 91 2.85 -15.96 -19.39
C LEU A 91 4.36 -15.93 -19.14
N ALA A 92 4.76 -16.25 -17.91
CA ALA A 92 6.13 -16.14 -17.51
C ALA A 92 7.07 -17.09 -18.29
N PRO A 93 8.24 -16.61 -18.74
CA PRO A 93 9.23 -17.42 -19.43
C PRO A 93 9.76 -18.59 -18.59
N GLN A 94 10.17 -19.67 -19.27
CA GLN A 94 10.78 -20.84 -18.61
C GLN A 94 12.25 -20.61 -18.23
N ALA A 95 12.99 -19.84 -19.04
CA ALA A 95 14.39 -19.53 -18.77
C ALA A 95 14.51 -18.59 -17.56
N ALA A 96 15.36 -18.94 -16.59
CA ALA A 96 15.46 -18.25 -15.32
C ALA A 96 15.79 -16.75 -15.45
N GLU A 97 16.70 -16.39 -16.36
CA GLU A 97 17.07 -14.99 -16.61
C GLU A 97 15.90 -14.19 -17.20
N SER A 98 15.23 -14.74 -18.21
CA SER A 98 14.06 -14.10 -18.82
C SER A 98 12.91 -13.98 -17.83
N ARG A 99 12.75 -14.98 -16.95
CA ARG A 99 11.76 -14.95 -15.86
C ARG A 99 12.05 -13.82 -14.89
N ALA A 100 13.31 -13.66 -14.46
CA ALA A 100 13.69 -12.59 -13.55
C ALA A 100 13.41 -11.20 -14.13
N ILE A 101 13.70 -11.00 -15.43
CA ILE A 101 13.37 -9.75 -16.14
C ILE A 101 11.85 -9.55 -16.20
N PHE A 102 11.09 -10.61 -16.53
CA PHE A 102 9.63 -10.56 -16.58
C PHE A 102 8.99 -10.21 -15.23
N ASP A 103 9.47 -10.84 -14.15
CA ASP A 103 9.02 -10.57 -12.79
C ASP A 103 9.39 -9.14 -12.35
N ALA A 104 10.58 -8.65 -12.70
CA ALA A 104 11.01 -7.28 -12.39
C ALA A 104 10.19 -6.21 -13.13
N LEU A 105 9.85 -6.46 -14.39
CA LEU A 105 9.00 -5.56 -15.18
C LEU A 105 7.57 -5.47 -14.65
N GLU A 106 7.10 -6.50 -13.92
CA GLU A 106 5.79 -6.46 -13.29
C GLU A 106 5.79 -5.66 -11.96
N GLN A 107 6.96 -5.32 -11.42
CA GLN A 107 7.11 -4.62 -10.14
C GLN A 107 7.27 -3.09 -10.27
N THR A 108 7.17 -2.52 -11.47
CA THR A 108 7.32 -1.07 -11.73
C THR A 108 6.16 -0.21 -11.23
#